data_AF-A0A8J7VQE5-F1
#
_entry.id   AF-A0A8J7VQE5-F1
#
_cell.length_a   1.000
_cell.length_b   1.000
_cell.length_c   1.000
_cell.angle_alpha   90.00
_cell.angle_beta   90.00
_cell.angle_gamma   90.00
#
_symmetry.space_group_name_H-M   'P 1'
#
loop_
_entity.id
_entity.type
_entity.pdbx_description
1 polymer ?
#
loop_
_entity_poly.entity_id
_entity_poly.type
_entity_poly.pdbx_seq_one_letter_code
_entity_poly.pdbx_strand_id
1 'polypeptide(L)'
;QLIAESGSHVEVMTSDRSFAPEVMAMNLVPYMRALQDRDTTFTVTHRLTGVEREGNQLKATIGSDYLKLAKTQTYDQIVVNHGTQPLADLYFALKPQSENLGAVDYEAFIAGAAQTLNGGPAGFQLFRIGDAVEARNTHAAIYDALRLCMVI
;
A
#
# COMPACT_ATOMS: atom_id res chain seq x y z
N GLN A 1 -14.47 2.48 9.91
CA GLN A 1 -15.04 3.30 11.00
C GLN A 1 -16.25 4.07 10.50
N LEU A 2 -16.10 5.04 9.59
CA LEU A 2 -17.23 5.85 9.07
C LEU A 2 -18.48 5.04 8.68
N ILE A 3 -18.30 3.95 7.91
CA ILE A 3 -19.42 3.10 7.48
C ILE A 3 -20.04 2.30 8.65
N ALA A 4 -19.22 1.88 9.62
CA ALA A 4 -19.75 1.20 10.80
C ALA A 4 -20.52 2.19 11.69
N GLU A 5 -20.07 3.45 11.79
CA GLU A 5 -20.72 4.51 12.55
C GLU A 5 -22.08 4.92 11.98
N SER A 6 -22.36 4.68 10.69
CA SER A 6 -23.70 4.86 10.12
C SER A 6 -24.69 3.76 10.50
N GLY A 7 -24.29 2.75 11.28
CA GLY A 7 -25.14 1.63 11.70
C GLY A 7 -25.28 0.52 10.64
N SER A 8 -24.43 0.53 9.61
CA SER A 8 -24.42 -0.49 8.58
C SER A 8 -23.77 -1.79 9.08
N HIS A 9 -24.21 -2.93 8.54
CA HIS A 9 -23.46 -4.19 8.64
C HIS A 9 -22.20 -4.08 7.75
N VAL A 10 -21.02 -4.21 8.34
CA VAL A 10 -19.74 -4.04 7.64
C VAL A 10 -18.91 -5.30 7.72
N GLU A 11 -18.51 -5.85 6.58
CA GLU A 11 -17.49 -6.90 6.51
C GLU A 11 -16.18 -6.29 6.02
N VAL A 12 -15.10 -6.45 6.80
CA VAL A 12 -13.74 -6.11 6.36
C VAL A 12 -12.97 -7.39 6.09
N MET A 13 -12.62 -7.59 4.83
CA MET A 13 -11.98 -8.80 4.33
C MET A 13 -10.51 -8.53 3.96
N THR A 14 -9.62 -9.44 4.34
CA THR A 14 -8.21 -9.41 3.94
C THR A 14 -7.67 -10.81 3.68
N SER A 15 -6.77 -10.92 2.68
CA SER A 15 -6.00 -12.15 2.42
C SER A 15 -5.01 -12.46 3.53
N ASP A 16 -4.66 -11.47 4.35
CA ASP A 16 -3.71 -11.64 5.45
C ASP A 16 -4.24 -12.59 6.52
N ARG A 17 -3.31 -13.21 7.25
CA ARG A 17 -3.62 -14.07 8.41
C ARG A 17 -4.18 -13.32 9.62
N SER A 18 -4.08 -11.99 9.62
CA SER A 18 -4.50 -11.11 10.71
C SER A 18 -5.06 -9.81 10.15
N PHE A 19 -5.96 -9.16 10.89
CA PHE A 19 -6.48 -7.86 10.50
C PHE A 19 -5.41 -6.78 10.59
N ALA A 20 -5.20 -6.04 9.49
CA ALA A 20 -4.34 -4.86 9.41
C ALA A 20 -2.92 -5.05 10.00
N PRO A 21 -2.12 -6.03 9.49
CA PRO A 21 -0.82 -6.37 10.07
C PRO A 21 0.19 -5.20 10.07
N GLU A 22 0.05 -4.27 9.14
CA GLU A 22 0.92 -3.09 9.00
C GLU A 22 0.60 -1.97 10.01
N VAL A 23 -0.52 -2.06 10.74
CA VAL A 23 -0.91 -1.05 11.72
C VAL A 23 -0.31 -1.38 13.08
N MET A 24 0.59 -0.50 13.56
CA MET A 24 1.16 -0.63 14.90
C MET A 24 0.09 -0.68 16.00
N ALA A 25 0.33 -1.48 17.04
CA ALA A 25 -0.66 -1.79 18.07
C ALA A 25 -1.31 -0.54 18.72
N MET A 26 -0.52 0.49 19.06
CA MET A 26 -1.05 1.73 19.65
C MET A 26 -2.05 2.45 18.73
N ASN A 27 -1.82 2.40 17.42
CA ASN A 27 -2.72 2.99 16.42
C ASN A 27 -3.94 2.09 16.15
N LEU A 28 -3.83 0.77 16.36
CA LEU A 28 -4.93 -0.16 16.13
C LEU A 28 -6.03 -0.06 17.21
N VAL A 29 -5.65 0.18 18.47
CA VAL A 29 -6.58 0.25 19.62
C VAL A 29 -7.78 1.18 19.39
N PRO A 30 -7.63 2.45 18.97
CA PRO A 30 -8.77 3.33 18.74
C PRO A 30 -9.71 2.80 17.65
N TYR A 31 -9.19 2.19 16.57
CA TYR A 31 -10.02 1.60 15.52
C TYR A 31 -10.78 0.38 16.02
N MET A 32 -10.14 -0.49 16.81
CA MET A 32 -10.82 -1.64 17.40
C MET A 32 -11.95 -1.20 18.32
N ARG A 33 -11.74 -0.20 19.18
CA ARG A 33 -12.80 0.37 20.02
C ARG A 33 -13.97 0.93 19.20
N ALA A 34 -13.69 1.53 18.05
CA ALA A 34 -14.72 2.09 17.17
C ALA A 34 -15.47 1.04 16.33
N LEU A 35 -14.97 -0.19 16.24
CA LEU A 35 -15.54 -1.24 15.39
C LEU A 35 -16.13 -2.41 16.19
N GLN A 36 -15.53 -2.78 17.32
CA GLN A 36 -15.88 -4.01 18.07
C GLN A 36 -17.26 -3.97 18.74
N ASP A 37 -17.77 -2.79 19.07
CA ASP A 37 -19.10 -2.59 19.65
C ASP A 37 -20.21 -2.47 18.59
N ARG A 38 -19.87 -2.60 17.31
CA ARG A 38 -20.77 -2.44 16.16
C ARG A 38 -20.89 -3.74 15.37
N ASP A 39 -21.82 -3.73 14.41
CA ASP A 39 -22.04 -4.85 13.49
C ASP A 39 -20.95 -4.93 12.42
N THR A 40 -19.72 -5.19 12.86
CA THR A 40 -18.53 -5.33 12.02
C THR A 40 -17.98 -6.76 12.10
N THR A 41 -17.83 -7.41 10.95
CA THR A 41 -17.20 -8.72 10.81
C THR A 41 -15.81 -8.57 10.21
N PHE A 42 -14.82 -9.25 10.79
CA PHE A 42 -13.46 -9.32 10.25
C PHE A 42 -13.21 -10.70 9.63
N THR A 43 -13.05 -10.73 8.30
CA THR A 43 -12.82 -11.97 7.55
C THR A 43 -11.36 -11.99 7.07
N VAL A 44 -10.50 -12.65 7.84
CA VAL A 44 -9.09 -12.88 7.46
C VAL A 44 -8.95 -14.09 6.54
N THR A 45 -7.80 -14.26 5.89
CA THR A 45 -7.44 -15.38 4.99
C THR A 45 -8.34 -15.58 3.76
N HIS A 46 -9.14 -14.57 3.42
CA HIS A 46 -10.03 -14.58 2.27
C HIS A 46 -9.82 -13.34 1.42
N ARG A 47 -10.12 -13.43 0.13
CA ARG A 47 -10.02 -12.27 -0.75
C ARG A 47 -11.16 -12.23 -1.76
N LEU A 48 -11.52 -11.03 -2.16
CA LEU A 48 -12.39 -10.79 -3.28
C LEU A 48 -11.66 -11.16 -4.58
N THR A 49 -12.22 -12.08 -5.37
CA THR A 49 -11.66 -12.50 -6.67
C THR A 49 -12.52 -12.07 -7.85
N GLY A 50 -13.77 -11.69 -7.61
CA GLY A 50 -14.67 -11.19 -8.64
C GLY A 50 -15.89 -10.50 -8.04
N VAL A 51 -16.49 -9.61 -8.82
CA VAL A 51 -17.75 -8.95 -8.50
C VAL A 51 -18.63 -8.95 -9.74
N GLU A 52 -19.87 -9.39 -9.57
CA GLU A 52 -20.90 -9.32 -10.60
C GLU A 52 -22.14 -8.58 -10.05
N ARG A 53 -22.84 -7.84 -10.92
CA ARG A 53 -24.13 -7.24 -10.55
C ARG A 53 -25.19 -8.32 -10.50
N GLU A 54 -25.95 -8.36 -9.40
CA GLU A 54 -27.08 -9.27 -9.22
C GLU A 54 -28.30 -8.45 -8.78
N GLY A 55 -29.14 -8.07 -9.76
CA GLY A 55 -30.25 -7.15 -9.53
C GLY A 55 -29.80 -5.77 -9.05
N ASN A 56 -30.26 -5.37 -7.88
CA ASN A 56 -29.88 -4.13 -7.20
C ASN A 56 -28.67 -4.30 -6.26
N GLN A 57 -28.08 -5.50 -6.18
CA GLN A 57 -26.96 -5.84 -5.31
C GLN A 57 -25.72 -6.23 -6.12
N LEU A 58 -24.63 -6.48 -5.41
CA LEU A 58 -23.36 -6.99 -5.91
C LEU A 58 -23.11 -8.38 -5.33
N LYS A 59 -22.91 -9.35 -6.20
CA LYS A 59 -22.46 -10.67 -5.80
C LYS A 59 -20.95 -10.75 -5.88
N ALA A 60 -20.33 -10.94 -4.74
CA ALA A 60 -18.89 -11.12 -4.58
C ALA A 60 -18.53 -12.60 -4.72
N THR A 61 -17.49 -12.91 -5.49
CA THR A 61 -16.81 -14.20 -5.45
C THR A 61 -15.64 -14.09 -4.47
N ILE A 62 -15.66 -14.95 -3.45
CA ILE A 62 -14.70 -14.95 -2.35
C ILE A 62 -13.77 -16.16 -2.53
N GLY A 63 -12.49 -15.88 -2.72
CA GLY A 63 -11.40 -16.85 -2.84
C GLY A 63 -10.52 -16.90 -1.60
N SER A 64 -9.50 -17.76 -1.67
CA SER A 64 -8.44 -17.87 -0.68
C SER A 64 -7.13 -18.24 -1.37
N ASP A 65 -6.01 -17.75 -0.87
CA ASP A 65 -4.69 -18.14 -1.35
C ASP A 65 -4.27 -19.54 -0.86
N TYR A 66 -5.03 -20.13 0.08
CA TYR A 66 -4.77 -21.45 0.64
C TYR A 66 -5.45 -22.58 -0.14
N LEU A 67 -6.63 -22.34 -0.71
CA LEU A 67 -7.39 -23.33 -1.47
C LEU A 67 -8.42 -22.67 -2.40
N LYS A 68 -8.84 -23.41 -3.42
CA LYS A 68 -9.92 -22.96 -4.32
C LYS A 68 -11.26 -22.98 -3.60
N LEU A 69 -11.80 -21.80 -3.32
CA LEU A 69 -13.13 -21.62 -2.76
C LEU A 69 -14.16 -21.35 -3.87
N ALA A 70 -15.37 -21.87 -3.67
CA ALA A 70 -16.56 -21.53 -4.46
C ALA A 70 -17.56 -20.74 -3.59
N LYS A 71 -17.05 -19.81 -2.77
CA LYS A 71 -17.88 -19.01 -1.87
C LYS A 71 -18.37 -17.77 -2.59
N THR A 72 -19.66 -17.48 -2.48
CA THR A 72 -20.25 -16.23 -2.96
C THR A 72 -21.10 -15.60 -1.86
N GLN A 73 -21.21 -14.28 -1.88
CA GLN A 73 -22.00 -13.51 -0.92
C GLN A 73 -22.47 -12.22 -1.58
N THR A 74 -23.65 -11.73 -1.19
CA THR A 74 -24.23 -10.51 -1.75
C THR A 74 -24.00 -9.32 -0.81
N TYR A 75 -23.76 -8.15 -1.41
CA TYR A 75 -23.53 -6.89 -0.72
C TYR A 75 -24.22 -5.75 -1.48
N ASP A 76 -24.69 -4.74 -0.77
CA ASP A 76 -25.23 -3.53 -1.41
C ASP A 76 -24.11 -2.64 -2.00
N GLN A 77 -22.92 -2.67 -1.40
CA GLN A 77 -21.73 -1.93 -1.83
C GLN A 77 -20.47 -2.73 -1.55
N ILE A 78 -19.47 -2.59 -2.42
CA ILE A 78 -18.13 -3.18 -2.25
C ILE A 78 -17.10 -2.08 -2.47
N VAL A 79 -16.24 -1.87 -1.47
CA VAL A 79 -15.12 -0.93 -1.55
C VAL A 79 -13.83 -1.73 -1.56
N VAL A 80 -13.01 -1.54 -2.60
CA VAL A 80 -11.74 -2.23 -2.74
C VAL A 80 -10.59 -1.26 -2.48
N ASN A 81 -9.69 -1.63 -1.57
CA ASN A 81 -8.46 -0.89 -1.30
C ASN A 81 -7.26 -1.77 -1.67
N HIS A 82 -6.55 -1.40 -2.73
CA HIS A 82 -5.34 -2.08 -3.21
C HIS A 82 -4.05 -1.35 -2.79
N GLY A 83 -4.11 -0.50 -1.77
CA GLY A 83 -3.00 0.34 -1.36
C GLY A 83 -2.67 1.40 -2.42
N THR A 84 -1.41 1.83 -2.44
CA THR A 84 -0.90 2.87 -3.34
C THR A 84 -0.09 2.27 -4.47
N GLN A 85 -0.36 2.71 -5.71
CA GLN A 85 0.51 2.40 -6.84
C GLN A 85 1.47 3.58 -7.09
N PRO A 86 2.78 3.36 -7.20
CA PRO A 86 3.72 4.42 -7.54
C PRO A 86 3.41 5.04 -8.91
N LEU A 87 3.38 6.36 -9.00
CA LEU A 87 3.30 7.08 -10.28
C LEU A 87 4.67 7.04 -10.98
N ALA A 88 5.00 5.89 -11.56
CA ALA A 88 6.37 5.58 -12.01
C ALA A 88 6.68 5.99 -13.46
N ASP A 89 5.67 6.36 -14.26
CA ASP A 89 5.84 6.65 -15.69
C ASP A 89 6.85 7.77 -15.94
N LEU A 90 6.72 8.89 -15.22
CA LEU A 90 7.65 10.02 -15.31
C LEU A 90 9.06 9.60 -14.90
N TYR A 91 9.20 8.80 -13.84
CA TYR A 91 10.50 8.29 -13.41
C TYR A 91 11.15 7.45 -14.51
N PHE A 92 10.42 6.52 -15.12
CA PHE A 92 10.97 5.69 -16.19
C PHE A 92 11.27 6.48 -17.46
N ALA A 93 10.52 7.54 -17.75
CA ALA A 93 10.82 8.46 -18.85
C ALA A 93 12.10 9.28 -18.61
N LEU A 94 12.38 9.65 -17.36
CA LEU A 94 13.57 10.44 -16.99
C LEU A 94 14.81 9.57 -16.74
N LYS A 95 14.66 8.32 -16.30
CA LYS A 95 15.77 7.40 -15.97
C LYS A 95 16.86 7.34 -17.04
N PRO A 96 16.58 7.13 -18.34
CA PRO A 96 17.64 7.07 -19.36
C PRO A 96 18.32 8.43 -19.62
N GLN A 97 17.78 9.53 -19.13
CA GLN A 97 18.32 10.89 -19.27
C GLN A 97 19.10 11.36 -18.03
N SER A 98 19.18 10.53 -16.99
CA SER A 98 19.87 10.85 -15.73
C SER A 98 21.31 10.35 -15.70
N GLU A 99 22.20 11.10 -15.03
CA GLU A 99 23.62 10.76 -14.89
C GLU A 99 23.83 9.41 -14.19
N ASN A 100 23.03 9.13 -13.16
CA ASN A 100 23.10 7.91 -12.37
C ASN A 100 22.23 6.78 -12.93
N LEU A 101 21.46 7.00 -14.00
CA LEU A 101 20.50 6.02 -14.53
C LEU A 101 19.54 5.47 -13.46
N GLY A 102 19.20 6.28 -12.45
CA GLY A 102 18.41 5.87 -11.30
C GLY A 102 19.11 4.94 -10.29
N ALA A 103 20.44 4.79 -10.36
CA ALA A 103 21.22 4.01 -9.41
C ALA A 103 21.35 4.74 -8.07
N VAL A 104 21.35 3.94 -6.99
CA VAL A 104 21.59 4.40 -5.61
C VAL A 104 22.77 3.60 -5.08
N ASP A 105 23.80 4.31 -4.61
CA ASP A 105 24.85 3.72 -3.79
C ASP A 105 24.32 3.60 -2.36
N TYR A 106 23.88 2.38 -2.00
CA TYR A 106 23.32 2.13 -0.68
C TYR A 106 24.34 2.26 0.45
N GLU A 107 25.62 2.00 0.21
CA GLU A 107 26.66 2.17 1.23
C GLU A 107 26.83 3.66 1.54
N ALA A 108 27.00 4.49 0.51
CA ALA A 108 27.06 5.94 0.67
C ALA A 108 25.75 6.51 1.24
N PHE A 109 24.60 6.00 0.79
CA PHE A 109 23.29 6.47 1.25
C PHE A 109 23.06 6.19 2.75
N ILE A 110 23.43 5.01 3.23
CA ILE A 110 23.35 4.64 4.64
C ILE A 110 24.34 5.46 5.48
N ALA A 111 25.54 5.71 4.95
CA ALA A 111 26.57 6.51 5.59
C ALA A 111 26.27 8.03 5.60
N GLY A 112 25.23 8.48 4.89
CA GLY A 112 24.95 9.91 4.72
C GLY A 112 26.06 10.61 3.94
N ALA A 113 26.56 9.97 2.89
CA ALA A 113 27.57 10.48 1.98
C ALA A 113 27.00 10.74 0.57
N ALA A 114 27.64 11.63 -0.18
CA ALA A 114 27.21 12.02 -1.51
C ALA A 114 27.12 10.82 -2.47
N GLN A 115 26.13 10.86 -3.37
CA GLN A 115 25.91 9.84 -4.39
C GLN A 115 26.77 10.14 -5.62
N THR A 116 27.71 9.26 -5.95
CA THR A 116 28.71 9.49 -7.01
C THR A 116 28.59 8.53 -8.19
N LEU A 117 27.67 7.56 -8.14
CA LEU A 117 27.45 6.60 -9.21
C LEU A 117 26.92 7.30 -10.45
N ASN A 118 27.70 7.22 -11.52
CA ASN A 118 27.39 7.83 -12.81
C ASN A 118 27.63 6.81 -13.93
N GLY A 119 26.90 6.96 -15.04
CA GLY A 119 26.97 6.09 -16.21
C GLY A 119 26.02 6.46 -17.35
N GLY A 120 25.13 7.43 -17.12
CA GLY A 120 24.24 8.03 -18.11
C GLY A 120 24.78 9.35 -18.67
N PRO A 121 23.95 10.08 -19.44
CA PRO A 121 24.32 11.38 -19.99
C PRO A 121 24.51 12.42 -18.87
N ALA A 122 25.42 13.38 -19.08
CA ALA A 122 25.62 14.51 -18.18
C ALA A 122 24.32 15.32 -18.00
N GLY A 123 24.02 15.76 -16.79
CA GLY A 123 22.77 16.42 -16.46
C GLY A 123 22.39 16.27 -14.98
N PHE A 124 21.26 15.63 -14.74
CA PHE A 124 20.68 15.50 -13.40
C PHE A 124 20.84 14.08 -12.85
N GLN A 125 20.93 13.94 -11.54
CA GLN A 125 20.74 12.66 -10.87
C GLN A 125 19.26 12.45 -10.55
N LEU A 126 18.80 11.20 -10.65
CA LEU A 126 17.41 10.81 -10.43
C LEU A 126 17.31 9.77 -9.32
N PHE A 127 16.48 10.04 -8.32
CA PHE A 127 16.28 9.14 -7.18
C PHE A 127 14.79 8.92 -6.92
N ARG A 128 14.43 7.74 -6.41
CA ARG A 128 13.09 7.45 -5.86
C ARG A 128 13.22 7.27 -4.36
N ILE A 129 12.27 7.82 -3.62
CA ILE A 129 12.22 7.74 -2.15
C ILE A 129 10.80 7.45 -1.68
N GLY A 130 10.65 6.90 -0.47
CA GLY A 130 9.34 6.60 0.12
C GLY A 130 8.49 5.69 -0.77
N ASP A 131 7.20 6.01 -0.91
CA ASP A 131 6.21 5.22 -1.65
C ASP A 131 6.53 5.04 -3.14
N ALA A 132 7.45 5.84 -3.70
CA ALA A 132 7.96 5.61 -5.06
C ALA A 132 8.84 4.35 -5.17
N VAL A 133 9.34 3.83 -4.04
CA VAL A 133 10.12 2.59 -3.92
C VAL A 133 9.26 1.50 -3.32
N GLU A 134 8.65 1.75 -2.17
CA GLU A 134 7.80 0.81 -1.44
C GLU A 134 6.86 1.60 -0.52
N ALA A 135 5.59 1.21 -0.45
CA ALA A 135 4.64 1.81 0.47
C ALA A 135 5.08 1.53 1.91
N ARG A 136 5.61 2.55 2.59
CA ARG A 136 6.16 2.46 3.96
C ARG A 136 5.55 3.56 4.82
N ASN A 137 6.01 3.66 6.07
CA ASN A 137 5.61 4.76 6.93
C ASN A 137 6.25 6.10 6.48
N THR A 138 5.58 7.22 6.80
CA THR A 138 6.02 8.57 6.44
C THR A 138 7.41 8.92 6.98
N HIS A 139 7.81 8.35 8.13
CA HIS A 139 9.14 8.61 8.70
C HIS A 139 10.26 8.07 7.80
N ALA A 140 10.06 6.89 7.20
CA ALA A 140 11.02 6.32 6.26
C ALA A 140 11.20 7.23 5.02
N ALA A 141 10.10 7.73 4.45
CA ALA A 141 10.15 8.63 3.29
C ALA A 141 10.87 9.96 3.62
N ILE A 142 10.61 10.54 4.79
CA ILE A 142 11.31 11.75 5.26
C ILE A 142 12.80 11.47 5.46
N TYR A 143 13.14 10.32 6.02
CA TYR A 143 14.52 9.98 6.30
C TYR A 143 15.32 9.68 5.03
N ASP A 144 14.69 9.06 4.02
CA ASP A 144 15.28 8.91 2.69
C ASP A 144 15.58 10.28 2.06
N ALA A 145 14.63 11.21 2.12
CA ALA A 145 14.81 12.58 1.62
C ALA A 145 15.96 13.30 2.33
N LEU A 146 16.01 13.20 3.66
CA LEU A 146 17.05 13.85 4.47
C LEU A 146 18.45 13.38 4.08
N ARG A 147 18.64 12.06 3.93
CA ARG A 147 19.92 11.46 3.57
C ARG A 147 20.42 11.90 2.21
N LEU A 148 19.53 12.09 1.24
CA LEU A 148 19.91 12.67 -0.06
C LEU A 148 20.22 14.16 0.12
N CYS A 149 19.26 14.95 0.61
CA CYS A 149 19.36 16.42 0.63
C CYS A 149 20.50 16.98 1.49
N MET A 150 21.00 16.24 2.48
CA MET A 150 22.09 16.72 3.34
C MET A 150 23.48 16.65 2.70
N VAL A 151 23.61 15.96 1.56
CA VAL A 151 24.90 15.67 0.89
C VAL A 151 24.91 15.99 -0.60
N ILE A 152 23.84 16.61 -1.12
CA ILE A 152 23.78 17.15 -2.49
C ILE A 152 24.48 18.51 -2.52
#